data_AF-A0A2U1VM25-F1
#
_entry.id   AF-A0A2U1VM25-F1
#
_cell.length_a   1.000
_cell.length_b   1.000
_cell.length_c   1.000
_cell.angle_alpha   90.00
_cell.angle_beta   90.00
_cell.angle_gamma   90.00
#
_symmetry.space_group_name_H-M   'P 1'
#
loop_
_entity.id
_entity.type
_entity.pdbx_description
1 polymer ?
#
loop_
_entity_poly.entity_id
_entity_poly.type
_entity_poly.pdbx_seq_one_letter_code
_entity_poly.pdbx_strand_id
1 'polypeptide(L)'
;MQTLWQRPKAAPNPNAPPTCVDEEPPGQAVLDAAAGGEEAVARLARERPADALRCSDLFPGAAATEALLAAARAAPYDAVGAFERLSVRPGGAAIVEAALDPALLERALDNGLPFYQTRHELRRRLQPAAVRALEGRAARLLAGAFRQDPVAVSSQIGILLDDMSEDHPADRFRVALALPADSLFELIAHAGPLLYTSSLDGLVNVLRIQLKQEKRSVLNLAKAPGTRALWAKFFVAVVSSGRARDLFDATAGDVRELARVSVAALLTLDHGVAPPIVAGALADAMTIRLIPARTALEDEVAAFHRTTQDPQAKAVAGLAGGLHALRLSGRPASPAFQTERFGELYRLPPPPALSEERLFQRGVNWQRMTFYDDRDGRASFRAFVQQRRALGWAINDHGGFITAASPERRGRRIVIIADVPGSGEAGRAALRAWLEQHGVSPTIVVHRGHSYHEDGTMTEIAAATALVFWGSCGGHVRLGATLEQAPDAQVLATQNMGISTVNQALLRIIEERLLTSGTIDWAVVWADAQAQIHDRRFGAYKRPDQDSTNLALRGWRMQADRVAKLPRN
;
A
#
# COMPACT_ATOMS: atom_id res chain seq x y z
N MET A 1 0.44 -43.51 -7.79
CA MET A 1 1.50 -42.55 -7.39
C MET A 1 0.89 -41.20 -7.09
N GLN A 2 0.84 -40.89 -5.79
CA GLN A 2 0.77 -39.59 -5.10
C GLN A 2 -0.37 -38.60 -5.45
N THR A 3 -1.51 -38.84 -4.82
CA THR A 3 -2.19 -37.86 -3.96
C THR A 3 -1.27 -37.43 -2.83
N LEU A 4 -0.96 -36.14 -2.70
CA LEU A 4 -0.43 -35.50 -1.47
C LEU A 4 -0.60 -33.97 -1.60
N TRP A 5 -1.10 -33.35 -0.52
CA TRP A 5 -1.34 -31.90 -0.31
C TRP A 5 -2.76 -31.36 -0.58
N GLN A 6 -3.76 -31.97 0.05
CA GLN A 6 -4.77 -31.18 0.76
C GLN A 6 -4.57 -31.45 2.26
N ARG A 7 -4.13 -30.43 3.02
CA ARG A 7 -4.19 -30.51 4.49
C ARG A 7 -5.66 -30.55 4.89
N PRO A 8 -6.08 -31.41 5.83
CA PRO A 8 -7.37 -31.24 6.46
C PRO A 8 -7.40 -29.87 7.13
N LYS A 9 -8.42 -29.04 6.82
CA LYS A 9 -8.73 -27.88 7.65
C LYS A 9 -8.84 -28.38 9.09
N ALA A 10 -8.18 -27.70 10.02
CA ALA A 10 -8.33 -28.00 11.44
C ALA A 10 -9.83 -28.04 11.77
N ALA A 11 -10.26 -29.00 12.59
CA ALA A 11 -11.64 -29.06 13.04
C ALA A 11 -12.00 -27.70 13.66
N PRO A 12 -13.14 -27.08 13.25
CA PRO A 12 -13.52 -25.77 13.76
C PRO A 12 -13.60 -25.83 15.29
N ASN A 13 -13.00 -24.85 15.96
CA ASN A 13 -13.09 -24.70 17.41
C ASN A 13 -14.57 -24.54 17.78
N PRO A 14 -15.19 -25.45 18.56
CA PRO A 14 -16.60 -25.37 18.90
C PRO A 14 -16.98 -24.15 19.74
N ASN A 15 -15.99 -23.44 20.30
CA ASN A 15 -16.16 -22.19 21.04
C ASN A 15 -15.79 -20.93 20.22
N ALA A 16 -15.48 -21.06 18.94
CA ALA A 16 -15.27 -19.89 18.10
C ALA A 16 -16.60 -19.16 17.86
N PRO A 17 -16.62 -17.82 17.89
CA PRO A 17 -17.82 -17.07 17.54
C PRO A 17 -18.27 -17.42 16.12
N PRO A 18 -19.59 -17.46 15.83
CA PRO A 18 -20.07 -17.73 14.48
C PRO A 18 -19.53 -16.67 13.52
N THR A 19 -19.16 -17.08 12.31
CA THR A 19 -18.70 -16.19 11.23
C THR A 19 -19.50 -16.44 9.96
N CYS A 20 -19.57 -15.42 9.11
CA CYS A 20 -20.19 -15.50 7.80
C CYS A 20 -19.20 -16.01 6.74
N VAL A 21 -19.64 -16.06 5.47
CA VAL A 21 -18.87 -16.61 4.34
C VAL A 21 -17.53 -15.90 4.13
N ASP A 22 -17.48 -14.60 4.44
CA ASP A 22 -16.32 -13.71 4.38
C ASP A 22 -15.46 -13.74 5.67
N GLU A 23 -15.70 -14.70 6.56
CA GLU A 23 -14.97 -14.89 7.83
C GLU A 23 -15.15 -13.75 8.85
N GLU A 24 -16.04 -12.81 8.57
CA GLU A 24 -16.42 -11.73 9.46
C GLU A 24 -17.57 -12.14 10.41
N PRO A 25 -17.70 -11.48 11.58
CA PRO A 25 -18.77 -11.75 12.51
C PRO A 25 -20.14 -11.35 11.94
N PRO A 26 -21.21 -12.13 12.22
CA PRO A 26 -22.57 -11.78 11.85
C PRO A 26 -23.05 -10.54 12.61
N GLY A 27 -23.83 -9.70 11.93
CA GLY A 27 -24.54 -8.60 12.58
C GLY A 27 -25.66 -9.10 13.50
N GLN A 28 -26.17 -8.22 14.37
CA GLN A 28 -27.21 -8.58 15.35
C GLN A 28 -28.46 -9.19 14.70
N ALA A 29 -28.91 -8.66 13.56
CA ALA A 29 -30.09 -9.19 12.85
C ALA A 29 -29.91 -10.65 12.38
N VAL A 30 -28.68 -11.03 12.00
CA VAL A 30 -28.34 -12.41 11.62
C VAL A 30 -28.36 -13.32 12.85
N LEU A 31 -27.80 -12.85 13.96
CA LEU A 31 -27.80 -13.58 15.24
C LEU A 31 -29.23 -13.79 15.76
N ASP A 32 -30.06 -12.76 15.71
CA ASP A 32 -31.47 -12.82 16.10
C ASP A 32 -32.25 -13.79 15.22
N ALA A 33 -31.99 -13.80 13.91
CA ALA A 33 -32.60 -14.75 12.99
C ALA A 33 -32.17 -16.19 13.26
N ALA A 34 -30.90 -16.42 13.55
CA ALA A 34 -30.37 -17.74 13.89
C ALA A 34 -30.98 -18.28 15.20
N ALA A 35 -31.20 -17.41 16.19
CA ALA A 35 -31.85 -17.75 17.45
C ALA A 35 -33.38 -17.91 17.33
N GLY A 36 -34.01 -17.16 16.41
CA GLY A 36 -35.46 -17.07 16.25
C GLY A 36 -36.10 -18.17 15.39
N GLY A 37 -35.32 -19.12 14.87
CA GLY A 37 -35.83 -20.25 14.08
C GLY A 37 -36.26 -19.90 12.66
N GLU A 38 -36.95 -20.83 11.99
CA GLU A 38 -37.21 -20.79 10.54
C GLU A 38 -37.95 -19.52 10.07
N GLU A 39 -38.93 -19.02 10.85
CA GLU A 39 -39.67 -17.81 10.50
C GLU A 39 -38.81 -16.55 10.57
N ALA A 40 -37.91 -16.48 11.55
CA ALA A 40 -36.98 -15.37 11.70
C ALA A 40 -35.93 -15.37 10.58
N VAL A 41 -35.45 -16.54 10.17
CA VAL A 41 -34.58 -16.70 8.98
C VAL A 41 -35.32 -16.28 7.71
N ALA A 42 -36.57 -16.70 7.54
CA ALA A 42 -37.38 -16.31 6.38
C ALA A 42 -37.63 -14.79 6.33
N ARG A 43 -37.81 -14.15 7.49
CA ARG A 43 -37.93 -12.69 7.60
C ARG A 43 -36.62 -11.99 7.22
N LEU A 44 -35.48 -12.44 7.76
CA LEU A 44 -34.16 -11.92 7.40
C LEU A 44 -33.90 -12.05 5.90
N ALA A 45 -34.19 -13.21 5.31
CA ALA A 45 -34.01 -13.45 3.87
C ALA A 45 -34.84 -12.51 2.98
N ARG A 46 -36.00 -12.05 3.46
CA ARG A 46 -36.83 -11.06 2.74
C ARG A 46 -36.35 -9.63 2.94
N GLU A 47 -36.01 -9.26 4.18
CA GLU A 47 -35.69 -7.88 4.55
C GLU A 47 -34.22 -7.53 4.24
N ARG A 48 -33.32 -8.51 4.37
CA ARG A 48 -31.87 -8.37 4.23
C ARG A 48 -31.30 -9.60 3.49
N PRO A 49 -31.66 -9.80 2.21
CA PRO A 49 -31.26 -10.98 1.44
C PRO A 49 -29.74 -11.14 1.34
N ALA A 50 -28.98 -10.05 1.23
CA ALA A 50 -27.52 -10.07 1.21
C ALA A 50 -26.94 -10.66 2.52
N ASP A 51 -27.37 -10.16 3.69
CA ASP A 51 -26.96 -10.70 5.00
C ASP A 51 -27.34 -12.18 5.14
N ALA A 52 -28.53 -12.58 4.67
CA ALA A 52 -28.98 -13.96 4.74
C ALA A 52 -28.08 -14.89 3.89
N LEU A 53 -27.72 -14.48 2.68
CA LEU A 53 -26.84 -15.25 1.79
C LEU A 53 -25.39 -15.27 2.30
N ARG A 54 -24.89 -14.10 2.73
CA ARG A 54 -23.57 -13.92 3.34
C ARG A 54 -23.37 -14.82 4.55
N CYS A 55 -24.40 -15.04 5.36
CA CYS A 55 -24.31 -15.86 6.58
C CYS A 55 -25.08 -17.18 6.45
N SER A 56 -25.21 -17.71 5.23
CA SER A 56 -26.02 -18.90 4.91
C SER A 56 -25.64 -20.17 5.69
N ASP A 57 -24.39 -20.30 6.12
CA ASP A 57 -23.90 -21.42 6.95
C ASP A 57 -24.57 -21.46 8.34
N LEU A 58 -25.11 -20.33 8.83
CA LEU A 58 -25.74 -20.23 10.16
C LEU A 58 -27.20 -20.71 10.19
N PHE A 59 -27.79 -21.00 9.03
CA PHE A 59 -29.21 -21.30 8.91
C PHE A 59 -29.44 -22.72 8.39
N PRO A 60 -29.32 -23.78 9.21
CA PRO A 60 -29.50 -25.15 8.73
C PRO A 60 -30.96 -25.46 8.37
N GLY A 61 -31.18 -26.52 7.60
CA GLY A 61 -32.52 -27.06 7.34
C GLY A 61 -33.15 -26.66 6.00
N ALA A 62 -34.23 -27.37 5.64
CA ALA A 62 -34.91 -27.23 4.36
C ALA A 62 -35.65 -25.89 4.22
N ALA A 63 -36.35 -25.43 5.27
CA ALA A 63 -37.05 -24.15 5.26
C ALA A 63 -36.08 -22.97 5.07
N ALA A 64 -34.91 -23.02 5.72
CA ALA A 64 -33.85 -22.04 5.50
C ALA A 64 -33.31 -22.08 4.05
N THR A 65 -33.17 -23.27 3.45
CA THR A 65 -32.77 -23.39 2.04
C THR A 65 -33.79 -22.74 1.10
N GLU A 66 -35.09 -22.88 1.36
CA GLU A 66 -36.14 -22.21 0.59
C GLU A 66 -36.12 -20.69 0.76
N ALA A 67 -35.92 -20.21 1.99
CA ALA A 67 -35.76 -18.78 2.27
C ALA A 67 -34.54 -18.20 1.54
N LEU A 68 -33.40 -18.91 1.54
CA LEU A 68 -32.18 -18.50 0.82
C LEU A 68 -32.35 -18.55 -0.70
N LEU A 69 -33.14 -19.50 -1.23
CA LEU A 69 -33.49 -19.52 -2.65
C LEU A 69 -34.28 -18.25 -3.05
N ALA A 70 -35.22 -17.82 -2.21
CA ALA A 70 -35.93 -16.56 -2.42
C ALA A 70 -34.98 -15.36 -2.30
N ALA A 71 -34.07 -15.35 -1.32
CA ALA A 71 -33.06 -14.32 -1.16
C ALA A 71 -32.13 -14.23 -2.39
N ALA A 72 -31.68 -15.36 -2.95
CA ALA A 72 -30.84 -15.39 -4.15
C ALA A 72 -31.52 -14.77 -5.38
N ARG A 73 -32.85 -14.87 -5.45
CA ARG A 73 -33.63 -14.16 -6.49
C ARG A 73 -33.72 -12.66 -6.26
N ALA A 74 -33.57 -12.19 -5.02
CA ALA A 74 -33.56 -10.77 -4.69
C ALA A 74 -32.15 -10.16 -4.78
N ALA A 75 -31.12 -10.94 -4.43
CA ALA A 75 -29.73 -10.54 -4.32
C ALA A 75 -28.80 -11.57 -5.03
N PRO A 76 -28.88 -11.65 -6.38
CA PRO A 76 -28.18 -12.70 -7.13
C PRO A 76 -26.66 -12.59 -7.06
N TYR A 77 -26.10 -11.39 -7.00
CA TYR A 77 -24.65 -11.21 -6.89
C TYR A 77 -24.10 -11.68 -5.54
N ASP A 78 -24.83 -11.44 -4.44
CA ASP A 78 -24.47 -11.96 -3.12
C ASP A 78 -24.51 -13.50 -3.09
N ALA A 79 -25.48 -14.11 -3.77
CA ALA A 79 -25.56 -15.57 -3.90
C ALA A 79 -24.39 -16.12 -4.74
N VAL A 80 -23.98 -15.43 -5.81
CA VAL A 80 -22.80 -15.81 -6.61
C VAL A 80 -21.51 -15.63 -5.80
N GLY A 81 -21.40 -14.55 -5.01
CA GLY A 81 -20.26 -14.31 -4.11
C GLY A 81 -20.15 -15.39 -3.03
N ALA A 82 -21.27 -15.93 -2.56
CA ALA A 82 -21.33 -17.01 -1.59
C ALA A 82 -21.24 -18.43 -2.22
N PHE A 83 -20.90 -18.55 -3.51
CA PHE A 83 -20.95 -19.83 -4.25
C PHE A 83 -20.25 -20.98 -3.51
N GLU A 84 -19.01 -20.79 -3.08
CA GLU A 84 -18.19 -21.87 -2.49
C GLU A 84 -18.89 -22.50 -1.28
N ARG A 85 -19.51 -21.68 -0.42
CA ARG A 85 -20.24 -22.15 0.77
C ARG A 85 -21.61 -22.73 0.42
N LEU A 86 -22.35 -22.07 -0.47
CA LEU A 86 -23.65 -22.59 -0.93
C LEU A 86 -23.50 -23.93 -1.65
N SER A 87 -22.40 -24.17 -2.37
CA SER A 87 -22.18 -25.40 -3.13
C SER A 87 -22.07 -26.66 -2.27
N VAL A 88 -21.60 -26.52 -1.02
CA VAL A 88 -21.46 -27.64 -0.07
C VAL A 88 -22.71 -27.86 0.78
N ARG A 89 -23.69 -26.95 0.71
CA ARG A 89 -24.96 -27.04 1.44
C ARG A 89 -25.97 -27.93 0.70
N PRO A 90 -26.73 -28.79 1.41
CA PRO A 90 -27.89 -29.48 0.84
C PRO A 90 -28.90 -28.50 0.21
N GLY A 91 -29.15 -28.64 -1.10
CA GLY A 91 -30.03 -27.77 -1.88
C GLY A 91 -29.40 -26.44 -2.32
N GLY A 92 -28.15 -26.15 -1.96
CA GLY A 92 -27.50 -24.89 -2.33
C GLY A 92 -27.13 -24.76 -3.80
N ALA A 93 -26.98 -25.88 -4.53
CA ALA A 93 -26.84 -25.85 -5.99
C ALA A 93 -28.03 -25.17 -6.68
N ALA A 94 -29.25 -25.41 -6.21
CA ALA A 94 -30.45 -24.77 -6.75
C ALA A 94 -30.52 -23.27 -6.43
N ILE A 95 -29.98 -22.84 -5.28
CA ILE A 95 -29.85 -21.43 -4.91
C ILE A 95 -28.93 -20.70 -5.89
N VAL A 96 -27.75 -21.28 -6.15
CA VAL A 96 -26.78 -20.74 -7.11
C VAL A 96 -27.36 -20.73 -8.52
N GLU A 97 -27.98 -21.81 -8.97
CA GLU A 97 -28.58 -21.89 -10.29
C GLU A 97 -29.65 -20.82 -10.50
N ALA A 98 -30.50 -20.58 -9.50
CA ALA A 98 -31.49 -19.52 -9.55
C ALA A 98 -30.87 -18.11 -9.63
N ALA A 99 -29.72 -17.89 -8.98
CA ALA A 99 -28.99 -16.62 -9.03
C ALA A 99 -28.31 -16.37 -10.38
N LEU A 100 -28.01 -17.41 -11.14
CA LEU A 100 -27.31 -17.34 -12.42
C LEU A 100 -28.21 -16.99 -13.62
N ASP A 101 -29.50 -16.73 -13.39
CA ASP A 101 -30.40 -16.24 -14.44
C ASP A 101 -29.89 -14.90 -15.00
N PRO A 102 -29.55 -14.82 -16.31
CA PRO A 102 -28.94 -13.61 -16.88
C PRO A 102 -29.84 -12.38 -16.78
N ALA A 103 -31.17 -12.53 -16.90
CA ALA A 103 -32.10 -11.41 -16.83
C ALA A 103 -32.21 -10.87 -15.40
N LEU A 104 -32.13 -11.76 -14.40
CA LEU A 104 -32.07 -11.39 -13.00
C LEU A 104 -30.76 -10.66 -12.67
N LEU A 105 -29.61 -11.23 -13.04
CA LEU A 105 -28.31 -10.58 -12.87
C LEU A 105 -28.28 -9.21 -13.54
N GLU A 106 -28.90 -9.07 -14.72
CA GLU A 106 -28.95 -7.81 -15.43
C GLU A 106 -29.78 -6.74 -14.70
N ARG A 107 -30.91 -7.12 -14.08
CA ARG A 107 -31.75 -6.21 -13.28
C ARG A 107 -31.12 -5.84 -11.95
N ALA A 108 -30.30 -6.73 -11.38
CA ALA A 108 -29.64 -6.53 -10.10
C ALA A 108 -28.33 -5.72 -10.20
N LEU A 109 -27.90 -5.32 -11.40
CA LEU A 109 -26.79 -4.38 -11.57
C LEU A 109 -27.23 -2.97 -11.16
N ASP A 110 -26.81 -2.54 -9.98
CA ASP A 110 -27.08 -1.21 -9.43
C ASP A 110 -26.06 -0.18 -9.95
N ASN A 111 -24.80 -0.29 -9.53
CA ASN A 111 -23.68 0.57 -9.86
C ASN A 111 -22.62 -0.17 -10.70
N GLY A 112 -22.86 -1.43 -11.06
CA GLY A 112 -21.98 -2.26 -11.88
C GLY A 112 -20.80 -2.90 -11.14
N LEU A 113 -20.45 -2.45 -9.93
CA LEU A 113 -19.38 -3.03 -9.13
C LEU A 113 -19.62 -4.50 -8.74
N PRO A 114 -20.85 -4.93 -8.37
CA PRO A 114 -21.12 -6.33 -8.03
C PRO A 114 -20.70 -7.32 -9.12
N PHE A 115 -20.85 -6.93 -10.40
CA PHE A 115 -20.38 -7.76 -11.50
C PHE A 115 -18.87 -7.99 -11.48
N TYR A 116 -18.07 -6.95 -11.19
CA TYR A 116 -16.61 -7.09 -11.17
C TYR A 116 -16.15 -7.91 -9.96
N GLN A 117 -16.81 -7.77 -8.82
CA GLN A 117 -16.58 -8.59 -7.61
C GLN A 117 -16.82 -10.08 -7.89
N THR A 118 -17.86 -10.43 -8.64
CA THR A 118 -18.23 -11.83 -8.90
C THR A 118 -17.82 -12.35 -10.28
N ARG A 119 -17.07 -11.55 -11.05
CA ARG A 119 -16.85 -11.80 -12.49
C ARG A 119 -16.22 -13.17 -12.76
N HIS A 120 -15.27 -13.56 -11.94
CA HIS A 120 -14.58 -14.85 -12.05
C HIS A 120 -15.54 -16.03 -11.96
N GLU A 121 -16.47 -15.99 -11.00
CA GLU A 121 -17.47 -17.03 -10.81
C GLU A 121 -18.52 -17.05 -11.94
N LEU A 122 -18.91 -15.87 -12.44
CA LEU A 122 -19.80 -15.75 -13.60
C LEU A 122 -19.17 -16.33 -14.87
N ARG A 123 -17.88 -16.07 -15.12
CA ARG A 123 -17.15 -16.59 -16.29
C ARG A 123 -17.05 -18.11 -16.34
N ARG A 124 -17.03 -18.76 -15.17
CA ARG A 124 -16.96 -20.21 -15.05
C ARG A 124 -18.30 -20.90 -15.35
N ARG A 125 -19.42 -20.20 -15.17
CA ARG A 125 -20.77 -20.81 -15.17
C ARG A 125 -21.71 -20.29 -16.25
N LEU A 126 -21.50 -19.08 -16.74
CA LEU A 126 -22.31 -18.49 -17.80
C LEU A 126 -21.65 -18.61 -19.16
N GLN A 127 -22.49 -18.63 -20.20
CA GLN A 127 -22.02 -18.58 -21.58
C GLN A 127 -21.25 -17.27 -21.83
N PRO A 128 -20.14 -17.31 -22.61
CA PRO A 128 -19.32 -16.12 -22.85
C PRO A 128 -20.10 -14.91 -23.41
N ALA A 129 -21.17 -15.16 -24.18
CA ALA A 129 -22.04 -14.10 -24.69
C ALA A 129 -22.82 -13.38 -23.57
N ALA A 130 -23.36 -14.12 -22.60
CA ALA A 130 -24.08 -13.55 -21.45
C ALA A 130 -23.14 -12.72 -20.56
N VAL A 131 -21.93 -13.23 -20.29
CA VAL A 131 -20.92 -12.49 -19.51
C VAL A 131 -20.55 -11.18 -20.20
N ARG A 132 -20.34 -11.18 -21.52
CA ARG A 132 -20.04 -9.95 -22.28
C ARG A 132 -21.18 -8.94 -22.24
N ALA A 133 -22.43 -9.40 -22.31
CA ALA A 133 -23.59 -8.53 -22.20
C ALA A 133 -23.69 -7.88 -20.81
N LEU A 134 -23.53 -8.67 -19.74
CA LEU A 134 -23.49 -8.18 -18.37
C LEU A 134 -22.33 -7.20 -18.16
N GLU A 135 -21.13 -7.52 -18.64
CA GLU A 135 -19.96 -6.65 -18.55
C GLU A 135 -20.18 -5.30 -19.23
N GLY A 136 -20.80 -5.28 -20.42
CA GLY A 136 -21.14 -4.05 -21.12
C GLY A 136 -22.17 -3.19 -20.38
N ARG A 137 -23.13 -3.80 -19.67
CA ARG A 137 -24.09 -3.07 -18.82
C ARG A 137 -23.44 -2.58 -17.52
N ALA A 138 -22.68 -3.44 -16.86
CA ALA A 138 -21.92 -3.12 -15.65
C ALA A 138 -20.96 -1.95 -15.88
N ALA A 139 -20.21 -1.93 -16.98
CA ALA A 139 -19.30 -0.84 -17.33
C ALA A 139 -20.04 0.51 -17.45
N ARG A 140 -21.22 0.54 -18.07
CA ARG A 140 -22.03 1.77 -18.21
C ARG A 140 -22.56 2.27 -16.87
N LEU A 141 -23.02 1.36 -16.02
CA LEU A 141 -23.50 1.70 -14.68
C LEU A 141 -22.35 2.17 -13.79
N LEU A 142 -21.19 1.52 -13.86
CA LEU A 142 -20.00 1.90 -13.12
C LEU A 142 -19.52 3.30 -13.51
N ALA A 143 -19.45 3.60 -14.81
CA ALA A 143 -19.14 4.95 -15.26
C ALA A 143 -20.20 5.99 -14.82
N GLY A 144 -21.46 5.59 -14.69
CA GLY A 144 -22.53 6.44 -14.16
C GLY A 144 -22.37 6.71 -12.65
N ALA A 145 -22.15 5.66 -11.86
CA ALA A 145 -21.95 5.74 -10.42
C ALA A 145 -20.67 6.53 -10.08
N PHE A 146 -19.59 6.30 -10.83
CA PHE A 146 -18.34 7.05 -10.66
C PHE A 146 -18.55 8.56 -10.88
N ARG A 147 -19.35 8.96 -11.87
CA ARG A 147 -19.67 10.39 -12.09
C ARG A 147 -20.53 10.99 -10.98
N GLN A 148 -21.33 10.17 -10.29
CA GLN A 148 -22.18 10.65 -9.19
C GLN A 148 -21.38 10.83 -7.90
N ASP A 149 -20.51 9.87 -7.57
CA ASP A 149 -19.66 9.92 -6.39
C ASP A 149 -18.25 9.36 -6.69
N PRO A 150 -17.37 10.17 -7.30
CA PRO A 150 -16.05 9.70 -7.70
C PRO A 150 -15.18 9.32 -6.50
N VAL A 151 -15.39 9.92 -5.33
CA VAL A 151 -14.59 9.64 -4.14
C VAL A 151 -14.95 8.28 -3.56
N ALA A 152 -16.23 8.03 -3.28
CA ALA A 152 -16.66 6.77 -2.69
C ALA A 152 -16.41 5.60 -3.64
N VAL A 153 -16.72 5.77 -4.93
CA VAL A 153 -16.52 4.69 -5.92
C VAL A 153 -15.03 4.43 -6.15
N SER A 154 -14.16 5.45 -6.14
CA SER A 154 -12.70 5.22 -6.20
C SER A 154 -12.20 4.40 -5.02
N SER A 155 -12.71 4.67 -3.82
CA SER A 155 -12.37 3.88 -2.63
C SER A 155 -12.82 2.43 -2.77
N GLN A 156 -14.06 2.19 -3.23
CA GLN A 156 -14.59 0.85 -3.44
C GLN A 156 -13.82 0.06 -4.52
N ILE A 157 -13.50 0.69 -5.65
CA ILE A 157 -12.69 0.05 -6.70
C ILE A 157 -11.27 -0.20 -6.18
N GLY A 158 -10.73 0.73 -5.39
CA GLY A 158 -9.44 0.57 -4.72
C GLY A 158 -9.38 -0.68 -3.86
N ILE A 159 -10.35 -0.83 -2.96
CA ILE A 159 -10.52 -2.02 -2.10
C ILE A 159 -10.63 -3.27 -2.96
N LEU A 160 -11.49 -3.28 -3.98
CA LEU A 160 -11.64 -4.43 -4.88
C LEU A 160 -10.31 -4.84 -5.54
N LEU A 161 -9.54 -3.87 -6.06
CA LEU A 161 -8.25 -4.15 -6.70
C LEU A 161 -7.22 -4.71 -5.73
N ASP A 162 -7.30 -4.28 -4.48
CA ASP A 162 -6.44 -4.71 -3.39
C ASP A 162 -6.84 -6.11 -2.88
N ASP A 163 -8.13 -6.40 -2.76
CA ASP A 163 -8.68 -7.73 -2.45
C ASP A 163 -8.32 -8.76 -3.53
N MET A 164 -8.33 -8.35 -4.79
CA MET A 164 -7.91 -9.15 -5.94
C MET A 164 -6.37 -9.21 -6.12
N SER A 165 -5.59 -8.96 -5.07
CA SER A 165 -4.13 -8.85 -5.18
C SER A 165 -3.43 -10.11 -5.67
N GLU A 166 -4.01 -11.28 -5.37
CA GLU A 166 -3.53 -12.60 -5.79
C GLU A 166 -4.15 -13.09 -7.12
N ASP A 167 -5.11 -12.36 -7.67
CA ASP A 167 -5.77 -12.71 -8.93
C ASP A 167 -4.93 -12.37 -10.16
N HIS A 168 -5.24 -13.04 -11.28
CA HIS A 168 -4.59 -12.77 -12.54
C HIS A 168 -4.84 -11.31 -12.99
N PRO A 169 -3.82 -10.57 -13.49
CA PRO A 169 -3.96 -9.14 -13.84
C PRO A 169 -5.11 -8.82 -14.82
N ALA A 170 -5.43 -9.75 -15.73
CA ALA A 170 -6.52 -9.59 -16.68
C ALA A 170 -7.92 -9.59 -16.03
N ASP A 171 -8.04 -10.18 -14.85
CA ASP A 171 -9.27 -10.17 -14.06
C ASP A 171 -9.24 -9.01 -13.05
N ARG A 172 -8.14 -8.85 -12.32
CA ARG A 172 -7.93 -7.73 -11.36
C ARG A 172 -8.21 -6.37 -11.98
N PHE A 173 -7.55 -6.01 -13.08
CA PHE A 173 -7.68 -4.67 -13.67
C PHE A 173 -8.86 -4.53 -14.64
N ARG A 174 -9.77 -5.50 -14.67
CA ARG A 174 -10.92 -5.45 -15.59
C ARG A 174 -11.90 -4.33 -15.25
N VAL A 175 -12.07 -4.03 -13.97
CA VAL A 175 -12.86 -2.89 -13.49
C VAL A 175 -12.26 -1.56 -13.95
N ALA A 176 -10.93 -1.42 -13.90
CA ALA A 176 -10.25 -0.22 -14.37
C ALA A 176 -10.37 -0.02 -15.88
N LEU A 177 -10.31 -1.11 -16.66
CA LEU A 177 -10.52 -1.08 -18.11
C LEU A 177 -11.93 -0.66 -18.53
N ALA A 178 -12.90 -0.70 -17.61
CA ALA A 178 -14.27 -0.28 -17.85
C ALA A 178 -14.47 1.24 -17.67
N LEU A 179 -13.54 1.91 -17.01
CA LEU A 179 -13.58 3.36 -16.80
C LEU A 179 -12.93 4.10 -17.98
N PRO A 180 -13.46 5.27 -18.36
CA PRO A 180 -12.77 6.17 -19.28
C PRO A 180 -11.52 6.76 -18.65
N ALA A 181 -10.59 7.27 -19.47
CA ALA A 181 -9.29 7.78 -18.99
C ALA A 181 -9.41 8.88 -17.92
N ASP A 182 -10.41 9.76 -18.00
CA ASP A 182 -10.65 10.80 -16.98
C ASP A 182 -11.05 10.19 -15.63
N SER A 183 -11.99 9.25 -15.62
CA SER A 183 -12.39 8.56 -14.38
C SER A 183 -11.27 7.71 -13.81
N LEU A 184 -10.45 7.09 -14.67
CA LEU A 184 -9.28 6.34 -14.21
C LEU A 184 -8.21 7.27 -13.62
N PHE A 185 -8.02 8.46 -14.20
CA PHE A 185 -7.18 9.50 -13.62
C PHE A 185 -7.71 9.96 -12.25
N GLU A 186 -9.01 10.23 -12.12
CA GLU A 186 -9.64 10.63 -10.86
C GLU A 186 -9.50 9.54 -9.80
N LEU A 187 -9.66 8.27 -10.19
CA LEU A 187 -9.46 7.12 -9.33
C LEU A 187 -8.03 7.07 -8.78
N ILE A 188 -7.03 7.27 -9.63
CA ILE A 188 -5.63 7.32 -9.20
C ILE A 188 -5.40 8.53 -8.27
N ALA A 189 -6.01 9.68 -8.55
CA ALA A 189 -5.88 10.88 -7.73
C ALA A 189 -6.52 10.73 -6.33
N HIS A 190 -7.64 10.01 -6.23
CA HIS A 190 -8.37 9.82 -4.98
C HIS A 190 -7.86 8.65 -4.15
N ALA A 191 -7.72 7.49 -4.78
CA ALA A 191 -7.39 6.25 -4.08
C ALA A 191 -5.90 5.92 -4.14
N GLY A 192 -5.17 6.37 -5.17
CA GLY A 192 -3.80 5.92 -5.46
C GLY A 192 -2.84 5.88 -4.27
N PRO A 193 -2.74 6.93 -3.43
CA PRO A 193 -1.88 6.93 -2.24
C PRO A 193 -2.25 5.90 -1.17
N LEU A 194 -3.47 5.37 -1.19
CA LEU A 194 -4.01 4.38 -0.26
C LEU A 194 -3.93 2.95 -0.79
N LEU A 195 -3.69 2.77 -2.10
CA LEU A 195 -3.68 1.46 -2.73
C LEU A 195 -2.38 0.71 -2.49
N TYR A 196 -2.45 -0.61 -2.59
CA TYR A 196 -1.23 -1.40 -2.76
C TYR A 196 -0.50 -0.95 -4.02
N THR A 197 0.83 -0.95 -3.97
CA THR A 197 1.57 -0.41 -5.11
C THR A 197 1.36 -1.21 -6.39
N SER A 198 1.13 -2.51 -6.29
CA SER A 198 0.77 -3.33 -7.46
C SER A 198 -0.54 -2.85 -8.10
N SER A 199 -1.52 -2.42 -7.30
CA SER A 199 -2.78 -1.84 -7.78
C SER A 199 -2.52 -0.49 -8.44
N LEU A 200 -1.81 0.42 -7.78
CA LEU A 200 -1.47 1.73 -8.33
C LEU A 200 -0.67 1.62 -9.64
N ASP A 201 0.36 0.79 -9.68
CA ASP A 201 1.18 0.57 -10.88
C ASP A 201 0.33 0.02 -12.03
N GLY A 202 -0.56 -0.93 -11.75
CA GLY A 202 -1.49 -1.46 -12.74
C GLY A 202 -2.44 -0.40 -13.27
N LEU A 203 -3.03 0.42 -12.40
CA LEU A 203 -3.91 1.53 -12.80
C LEU A 203 -3.20 2.55 -13.68
N VAL A 204 -2.00 2.98 -13.30
CA VAL A 204 -1.20 3.91 -14.11
C VAL A 204 -0.84 3.28 -15.46
N ASN A 205 -0.58 1.97 -15.51
CA ASN A 205 -0.35 1.26 -16.77
C ASN A 205 -1.61 1.21 -17.66
N VAL A 206 -2.78 0.92 -17.08
CA VAL A 206 -4.06 0.96 -17.81
C VAL A 206 -4.31 2.37 -18.36
N LEU A 207 -4.11 3.41 -17.55
CA LEU A 207 -4.31 4.80 -17.98
C LEU A 207 -3.42 5.15 -19.17
N ARG A 208 -2.14 4.78 -19.12
CA ARG A 208 -1.21 5.02 -20.24
C ARG A 208 -1.61 4.30 -21.52
N ILE A 209 -2.12 3.08 -21.41
CA ILE A 209 -2.64 2.33 -22.55
C ILE A 209 -3.85 3.07 -23.15
N GLN A 210 -4.79 3.52 -22.32
CA GLN A 210 -5.97 4.27 -22.77
C GLN A 210 -5.59 5.60 -23.43
N LEU A 211 -4.73 6.41 -22.80
CA LEU A 211 -4.25 7.67 -23.37
C LEU A 211 -3.62 7.49 -24.75
N LYS A 212 -2.82 6.43 -24.93
CA LYS A 212 -2.22 6.09 -26.23
C LYS A 212 -3.29 5.75 -27.27
N GLN A 213 -4.31 4.99 -26.90
CA GLN A 213 -5.42 4.63 -27.79
C GLN A 213 -6.26 5.85 -28.18
N GLU A 214 -6.50 6.75 -27.23
CA GLU A 214 -7.22 8.02 -27.41
C GLU A 214 -6.39 9.09 -28.14
N LYS A 215 -5.10 8.84 -28.39
CA LYS A 215 -4.13 9.84 -28.89
C LYS A 215 -4.11 11.11 -28.03
N ARG A 216 -4.30 10.94 -26.72
CA ARG A 216 -4.37 12.00 -25.73
C ARG A 216 -3.08 12.04 -24.92
N SER A 217 -2.56 13.23 -24.65
CA SER A 217 -1.35 13.39 -23.84
C SER A 217 -1.66 13.52 -22.35
N VAL A 218 -0.64 13.29 -21.51
CA VAL A 218 -0.68 13.59 -20.08
C VAL A 218 -0.96 15.09 -19.84
N LEU A 219 -0.39 15.97 -20.66
CA LEU A 219 -0.69 17.41 -20.63
C LEU A 219 -2.18 17.72 -20.83
N ASN A 220 -2.86 16.97 -21.70
CA ASN A 220 -4.30 17.15 -21.89
C ASN A 220 -5.10 16.80 -20.62
N LEU A 221 -4.65 15.82 -19.82
CA LEU A 221 -5.22 15.57 -18.50
C LEU A 221 -4.90 16.70 -17.51
N ALA A 222 -3.66 17.20 -17.50
CA ALA A 222 -3.26 18.27 -16.58
C ALA A 222 -4.07 19.57 -16.78
N LYS A 223 -4.51 19.85 -18.02
CA LYS A 223 -5.19 21.11 -18.38
C LYS A 223 -6.72 21.00 -18.48
N ALA A 224 -7.27 19.79 -18.62
CA ALA A 224 -8.71 19.65 -18.86
C ALA A 224 -9.54 20.11 -17.64
N PRO A 225 -10.68 20.80 -17.84
CA PRO A 225 -11.48 21.33 -16.74
C PRO A 225 -11.91 20.30 -15.69
N GLY A 226 -12.22 19.06 -16.11
CA GLY A 226 -12.65 17.98 -15.22
C GLY A 226 -11.53 17.39 -14.36
N THR A 227 -10.27 17.44 -14.82
CA THR A 227 -9.15 16.74 -14.18
C THR A 227 -8.13 17.69 -13.54
N ARG A 228 -8.08 18.96 -13.97
CA ARG A 228 -7.08 19.95 -13.51
C ARG A 228 -7.03 20.12 -11.99
N ALA A 229 -8.17 20.07 -11.31
CA ALA A 229 -8.26 20.27 -9.86
C ALA A 229 -7.63 19.12 -9.06
N LEU A 230 -7.53 17.94 -9.67
CA LEU A 230 -6.95 16.74 -9.06
C LEU A 230 -5.53 16.46 -9.56
N TRP A 231 -5.00 17.31 -10.44
CA TRP A 231 -3.67 17.13 -11.03
C TRP A 231 -2.56 17.00 -9.99
N ALA A 232 -2.57 17.83 -8.95
CA ALA A 232 -1.58 17.77 -7.88
C ALA A 232 -1.61 16.42 -7.14
N LYS A 233 -2.81 15.90 -6.82
CA LYS A 233 -2.97 14.59 -6.16
C LYS A 233 -2.49 13.45 -7.04
N PHE A 234 -2.89 13.45 -8.31
CA PHE A 234 -2.45 12.48 -9.31
C PHE A 234 -0.92 12.51 -9.48
N PHE A 235 -0.35 13.71 -9.64
CA PHE A 235 1.09 13.89 -9.80
C PHE A 235 1.85 13.31 -8.61
N VAL A 236 1.44 13.65 -7.38
CA VAL A 236 2.05 13.12 -6.16
C VAL A 236 1.93 11.61 -6.09
N ALA A 237 0.76 11.04 -6.39
CA ALA A 237 0.55 9.58 -6.36
C ALA A 237 1.51 8.86 -7.33
N VAL A 238 1.65 9.37 -8.57
CA VAL A 238 2.51 8.76 -9.60
C VAL A 238 4.01 8.99 -9.31
N VAL A 239 4.39 10.18 -8.85
CA VAL A 239 5.80 10.51 -8.64
C VAL A 239 6.35 9.85 -7.38
N SER A 240 5.59 9.86 -6.28
CA SER A 240 6.01 9.26 -5.00
C SER A 240 6.15 7.74 -5.12
N SER A 241 5.30 7.12 -5.92
CA SER A 241 5.45 5.73 -6.35
C SER A 241 6.54 5.57 -7.42
N GLY A 242 7.62 6.34 -7.44
CA GLY A 242 8.77 6.12 -8.31
C GLY A 242 8.53 6.17 -9.83
N ARG A 243 7.32 6.54 -10.28
CA ARG A 243 6.90 6.52 -11.70
C ARG A 243 6.93 7.88 -12.37
N ALA A 244 7.71 8.82 -11.83
CA ALA A 244 7.84 10.17 -12.36
C ALA A 244 8.19 10.22 -13.86
N ARG A 245 9.02 9.28 -14.34
CA ARG A 245 9.39 9.18 -15.77
C ARG A 245 8.16 8.96 -16.67
N ASP A 246 7.16 8.23 -16.21
CA ASP A 246 5.98 7.89 -17.00
C ASP A 246 5.08 9.10 -17.28
N LEU A 247 5.19 10.19 -16.49
CA LEU A 247 4.49 11.45 -16.76
C LEU A 247 5.14 12.26 -17.89
N PHE A 248 6.45 12.11 -18.08
CA PHE A 248 7.27 12.94 -18.97
C PHE A 248 7.84 12.15 -20.16
N ASP A 249 7.26 10.99 -20.48
CA ASP A 249 7.70 10.16 -21.59
C ASP A 249 7.11 10.64 -22.94
N ALA A 250 7.07 9.75 -23.95
CA ALA A 250 6.52 10.08 -25.26
C ALA A 250 5.03 10.49 -25.25
N THR A 251 4.29 10.18 -24.18
CA THR A 251 2.88 10.55 -24.00
C THR A 251 2.68 11.87 -23.26
N ALA A 252 3.76 12.55 -22.85
CA ALA A 252 3.70 13.79 -22.08
C ALA A 252 2.94 14.92 -22.81
N GLY A 253 3.11 15.02 -24.13
CA GLY A 253 2.76 16.21 -24.90
C GLY A 253 3.91 17.22 -24.89
N ASP A 254 3.60 18.52 -24.70
CA ASP A 254 4.65 19.53 -24.49
C ASP A 254 5.20 19.40 -23.06
N VAL A 255 6.43 18.94 -22.96
CA VAL A 255 7.13 18.69 -21.69
C VAL A 255 7.34 19.98 -20.88
N ARG A 256 7.60 21.12 -21.53
CA ARG A 256 7.82 22.39 -20.82
C ARG A 256 6.51 22.92 -20.27
N GLU A 257 5.44 22.88 -21.07
CA GLU A 257 4.12 23.27 -20.59
C GLU A 257 3.60 22.31 -19.50
N LEU A 258 3.87 21.01 -19.59
CA LEU A 258 3.53 20.05 -18.55
C LEU A 258 4.26 20.34 -17.24
N ALA A 259 5.55 20.68 -17.30
CA ALA A 259 6.30 21.10 -16.12
C ALA A 259 5.70 22.35 -15.48
N ARG A 260 5.39 23.39 -16.29
CA ARG A 260 4.78 24.64 -15.83
C ARG A 260 3.44 24.41 -15.15
N VAL A 261 2.53 23.66 -15.79
CA VAL A 261 1.20 23.35 -15.23
C VAL A 261 1.33 22.51 -13.95
N SER A 262 2.28 21.57 -13.90
CA SER A 262 2.50 20.73 -12.72
C SER A 262 3.03 21.54 -11.54
N VAL A 263 4.07 22.35 -11.73
CA VAL A 263 4.63 23.21 -10.68
C VAL A 263 3.57 24.19 -10.16
N ALA A 264 2.83 24.83 -11.07
CA ALA A 264 1.76 25.74 -10.69
C ALA A 264 0.69 25.04 -9.84
N ALA A 265 0.18 23.88 -10.28
CA ALA A 265 -0.87 23.15 -9.56
C ALA A 265 -0.41 22.56 -8.21
N LEU A 266 0.86 22.20 -8.08
CA LEU A 266 1.43 21.66 -6.84
C LEU A 266 1.67 22.75 -5.80
N LEU A 267 2.04 23.95 -6.23
CA LEU A 267 2.45 25.04 -5.33
C LEU A 267 1.31 26.01 -4.98
N THR A 268 0.07 25.76 -5.43
CA THR A 268 -1.13 26.43 -4.89
C THR A 268 -1.51 25.92 -3.50
N LEU A 269 -1.11 24.69 -3.15
CA LEU A 269 -1.33 24.04 -1.84
C LEU A 269 -2.81 23.90 -1.40
N ASP A 270 -3.77 24.21 -2.27
CA ASP A 270 -5.22 24.13 -2.04
C ASP A 270 -5.82 22.74 -2.35
N HIS A 271 -4.99 21.78 -2.73
CA HIS A 271 -5.37 20.42 -3.11
C HIS A 271 -5.41 19.41 -1.94
N GLY A 272 -5.05 19.81 -0.72
CA GLY A 272 -5.11 18.95 0.46
C GLY A 272 -4.03 17.86 0.56
N VAL A 273 -2.92 17.98 -0.18
CA VAL A 273 -1.73 17.14 0.01
C VAL A 273 -0.76 17.89 0.91
N ALA A 274 -0.17 17.21 1.88
CA ALA A 274 0.73 17.87 2.83
C ALA A 274 1.93 18.55 2.12
N PRO A 275 2.28 19.80 2.48
CA PRO A 275 3.41 20.54 1.91
C PRO A 275 4.74 19.77 1.78
N PRO A 276 5.22 19.01 2.79
CA PRO A 276 6.45 18.22 2.65
C PRO A 276 6.35 17.10 1.61
N ILE A 277 5.18 16.50 1.42
CA ILE A 277 4.98 15.46 0.40
C ILE A 277 5.07 16.09 -1.00
N VAL A 278 4.50 17.28 -1.18
CA VAL A 278 4.64 18.06 -2.43
C VAL A 278 6.11 18.39 -2.72
N ALA A 279 6.85 18.87 -1.71
CA ALA A 279 8.27 19.18 -1.87
C ALA A 279 9.09 17.95 -2.28
N GLY A 280 8.81 16.80 -1.64
CA GLY A 280 9.46 15.53 -1.97
C GLY A 280 9.15 15.06 -3.39
N ALA A 281 7.88 15.14 -3.81
CA ALA A 281 7.48 14.78 -5.16
C ALA A 281 8.12 15.68 -6.23
N LEU A 282 8.15 17.00 -6.03
CA LEU A 282 8.84 17.93 -6.94
C LEU A 282 10.33 17.63 -7.04
N ALA A 283 10.99 17.37 -5.91
CA ALA A 283 12.40 16.98 -5.88
C ALA A 283 12.64 15.69 -6.67
N ASP A 284 11.81 14.65 -6.47
CA ASP A 284 11.92 13.40 -7.21
C ASP A 284 11.67 13.55 -8.71
N ALA A 285 10.68 14.36 -9.10
CA ALA A 285 10.43 14.69 -10.51
C ALA A 285 11.64 15.40 -11.15
N MET A 286 12.32 16.30 -10.43
CA MET A 286 13.56 16.92 -10.92
C MET A 286 14.75 15.94 -11.01
N THR A 287 14.68 14.76 -10.39
CA THR A 287 15.75 13.74 -10.55
C THR A 287 15.64 12.90 -11.82
N ILE A 288 14.53 12.99 -12.56
CA ILE A 288 14.27 12.18 -13.77
C ILE A 288 15.44 12.29 -14.75
N ARG A 289 15.87 11.16 -15.29
CA ARG A 289 16.92 11.06 -16.33
C ARG A 289 16.37 11.36 -17.73
N LEU A 290 15.67 12.49 -17.86
CA LEU A 290 15.18 13.06 -19.12
C LEU A 290 15.51 14.55 -19.07
N ILE A 291 16.60 14.94 -19.75
CA ILE A 291 17.16 16.29 -19.65
C ILE A 291 16.11 17.38 -19.92
N PRO A 292 15.28 17.31 -20.99
CA PRO A 292 14.29 18.35 -21.24
C PRO A 292 13.26 18.52 -20.11
N ALA A 293 12.77 17.40 -19.55
CA ALA A 293 11.80 17.42 -18.45
C ALA A 293 12.40 17.96 -17.16
N ARG A 294 13.60 17.51 -16.82
CA ARG A 294 14.33 18.02 -15.65
C ARG A 294 14.56 19.53 -15.77
N THR A 295 15.12 19.99 -16.89
CA THR A 295 15.44 21.41 -17.08
C THR A 295 14.17 22.27 -17.02
N ALA A 296 13.07 21.81 -17.63
CA ALA A 296 11.80 22.53 -17.51
C ALA A 296 11.30 22.61 -16.06
N LEU A 297 11.35 21.52 -15.29
CA LEU A 297 10.97 21.53 -13.89
C LEU A 297 11.88 22.43 -13.03
N GLU A 298 13.19 22.37 -13.25
CA GLU A 298 14.19 23.23 -12.59
C GLU A 298 13.90 24.73 -12.83
N ASP A 299 13.65 25.10 -14.09
CA ASP A 299 13.34 26.48 -14.48
C ASP A 299 12.02 26.98 -13.85
N GLU A 300 10.98 26.14 -13.87
CA GLU A 300 9.66 26.50 -13.34
C GLU A 300 9.65 26.61 -11.81
N VAL A 301 10.32 25.68 -11.10
CA VAL A 301 10.46 25.77 -9.63
C VAL A 301 11.24 27.03 -9.25
N ALA A 302 12.31 27.36 -9.97
CA ALA A 302 13.09 28.57 -9.73
C ALA A 302 12.28 29.85 -9.97
N ALA A 303 11.55 29.91 -11.10
CA ALA A 303 10.69 31.04 -11.42
C ALA A 303 9.57 31.24 -10.39
N PHE A 304 8.92 30.15 -9.96
CA PHE A 304 7.88 30.20 -8.94
C PHE A 304 8.44 30.70 -7.61
N HIS A 305 9.54 30.10 -7.12
CA HIS A 305 10.18 30.49 -5.86
C HIS A 305 10.53 31.98 -5.80
N ARG A 306 11.00 32.55 -6.91
CA ARG A 306 11.37 33.96 -7.03
C ARG A 306 10.17 34.90 -6.93
N THR A 307 9.05 34.50 -7.53
CA THR A 307 7.89 35.38 -7.76
C THR A 307 6.81 35.26 -6.70
N THR A 308 6.67 34.07 -6.08
CA THR A 308 5.64 33.82 -5.07
C THR A 308 5.82 34.68 -3.83
N GLN A 309 4.69 35.20 -3.33
CA GLN A 309 4.61 35.95 -2.08
C GLN A 309 4.05 35.09 -0.93
N ASP A 310 3.55 33.89 -1.22
CA ASP A 310 3.08 32.96 -0.20
C ASP A 310 4.29 32.31 0.52
N PRO A 311 4.48 32.55 1.82
CA PRO A 311 5.59 31.99 2.58
C PRO A 311 5.60 30.46 2.60
N GLN A 312 4.42 29.80 2.64
CA GLN A 312 4.34 28.34 2.66
C GLN A 312 4.71 27.78 1.28
N ALA A 313 4.14 28.29 0.21
CA ALA A 313 4.48 27.87 -1.15
C ALA A 313 5.98 28.12 -1.46
N LYS A 314 6.53 29.25 -0.98
CA LYS A 314 7.96 29.56 -1.08
C LYS A 314 8.83 28.54 -0.34
N ALA A 315 8.43 28.17 0.88
CA ALA A 315 9.11 27.16 1.67
C ALA A 315 9.08 25.78 1.00
N VAL A 316 7.94 25.37 0.42
CA VAL A 316 7.81 24.11 -0.33
C VAL A 316 8.71 24.10 -1.56
N ALA A 317 8.68 25.16 -2.37
CA ALA A 317 9.53 25.28 -3.56
C ALA A 317 11.01 25.27 -3.20
N GLY A 318 11.38 26.02 -2.15
CA GLY A 318 12.74 26.07 -1.64
C GLY A 318 13.24 24.73 -1.11
N LEU A 319 12.40 24.02 -0.36
CA LEU A 319 12.70 22.68 0.15
C LEU A 319 12.88 21.67 -0.99
N ALA A 320 11.99 21.69 -1.99
CA ALA A 320 12.12 20.87 -3.20
C ALA A 320 13.43 21.16 -3.96
N GLY A 321 13.78 22.44 -4.11
CA GLY A 321 15.03 22.89 -4.70
C GLY A 321 16.25 22.44 -3.90
N GLY A 322 16.21 22.56 -2.57
CA GLY A 322 17.31 22.13 -1.69
C GLY A 322 17.56 20.61 -1.77
N LEU A 323 16.49 19.82 -1.76
CA LEU A 323 16.54 18.36 -1.97
C LEU A 323 17.13 17.99 -3.32
N HIS A 324 16.71 18.66 -4.39
CA HIS A 324 17.23 18.41 -5.73
C HIS A 324 18.70 18.81 -5.85
N ALA A 325 19.08 19.96 -5.29
CA ALA A 325 20.46 20.45 -5.28
C ALA A 325 21.42 19.45 -4.61
N LEU A 326 20.99 18.83 -3.50
CA LEU A 326 21.75 17.77 -2.81
C LEU A 326 22.03 16.56 -3.72
N ARG A 327 21.20 16.32 -4.74
CA ARG A 327 21.22 15.13 -5.60
C ARG A 327 21.73 15.37 -7.01
N LEU A 328 22.09 16.60 -7.36
CA LEU A 328 22.63 16.90 -8.68
C LEU A 328 23.82 15.98 -9.01
N SER A 329 24.58 15.51 -8.03
CA SER A 329 25.65 14.50 -8.23
C SER A 329 26.67 14.96 -9.29
N GLY A 330 27.00 16.25 -9.29
CA GLY A 330 27.87 16.87 -10.31
C GLY A 330 27.20 17.16 -11.67
N ARG A 331 25.91 16.83 -11.85
CA ARG A 331 25.16 17.20 -13.05
C ARG A 331 24.90 18.71 -13.06
N PRO A 332 25.08 19.40 -14.20
CA PRO A 332 24.71 20.80 -14.30
C PRO A 332 23.19 20.95 -14.18
N ALA A 333 22.76 21.88 -13.33
CA ALA A 333 21.39 22.38 -13.27
C ALA A 333 21.20 23.56 -14.24
N SER A 334 19.96 23.94 -14.52
CA SER A 334 19.67 25.13 -15.32
C SER A 334 20.24 26.43 -14.69
N PRO A 335 20.58 27.46 -15.49
CA PRO A 335 21.05 28.74 -14.95
C PRO A 335 20.04 29.42 -14.01
N ALA A 336 18.75 29.29 -14.31
CA ALA A 336 17.69 29.82 -13.45
C ALA A 336 17.70 29.17 -12.07
N PHE A 337 17.83 27.83 -12.01
CA PHE A 337 17.92 27.08 -10.77
C PHE A 337 19.17 27.43 -9.96
N GLN A 338 20.33 27.56 -10.62
CA GLN A 338 21.58 27.93 -9.95
C GLN A 338 21.50 29.31 -9.27
N THR A 339 20.79 30.26 -9.89
CA THR A 339 20.64 31.62 -9.38
C THR A 339 19.91 31.67 -8.03
N GLU A 340 18.97 30.75 -7.79
CA GLU A 340 18.20 30.69 -6.55
C GLU A 340 19.01 30.13 -5.36
N ARG A 341 20.19 29.55 -5.60
CA ARG A 341 21.10 29.04 -4.56
C ARG A 341 20.41 28.11 -3.55
N PHE A 342 19.48 27.27 -4.02
CA PHE A 342 18.64 26.43 -3.16
C PHE A 342 19.44 25.56 -2.18
N GLY A 343 20.54 24.95 -2.62
CA GLY A 343 21.39 24.12 -1.76
C GLY A 343 22.08 24.88 -0.62
N GLU A 344 22.20 26.21 -0.73
CA GLU A 344 22.76 27.05 0.32
C GLU A 344 21.69 27.59 1.26
N LEU A 345 20.55 28.02 0.72
CA LEU A 345 19.47 28.66 1.47
C LEU A 345 18.54 27.65 2.17
N TYR A 346 18.34 26.49 1.57
CA TYR A 346 17.44 25.43 2.05
C TYR A 346 18.22 24.17 2.43
N ARG A 347 19.25 24.35 3.26
CA ARG A 347 20.04 23.23 3.78
C ARG A 347 19.20 22.33 4.68
N LEU A 348 19.26 21.04 4.38
CA LEU A 348 18.66 20.01 5.19
C LEU A 348 19.67 19.52 6.23
N PRO A 349 19.24 19.32 7.48
CA PRO A 349 20.07 18.67 8.46
C PRO A 349 20.23 17.19 8.10
N PRO A 350 21.38 16.59 8.42
CA PRO A 350 21.53 15.15 8.28
C PRO A 350 20.53 14.44 9.20
N PRO A 351 20.01 13.26 8.80
CA PRO A 351 19.18 12.46 9.68
C PRO A 351 19.96 12.08 10.95
N PRO A 352 19.30 11.89 12.10
CA PRO A 352 20.01 11.58 13.34
C PRO A 352 20.81 10.29 13.20
N ALA A 353 22.08 10.31 13.60
CA ALA A 353 22.99 9.19 13.39
C ALA A 353 22.42 7.88 13.96
N LEU A 354 22.66 6.78 13.25
CA LEU A 354 22.38 5.43 13.73
C LEU A 354 23.65 4.92 14.43
N SER A 355 23.96 5.52 15.57
CA SER A 355 25.13 5.21 16.40
C SER A 355 24.87 4.01 17.31
N GLU A 356 25.93 3.48 17.92
CA GLU A 356 25.83 2.32 18.81
C GLU A 356 24.94 2.62 20.02
N GLU A 357 25.06 3.81 20.62
CA GLU A 357 24.26 4.23 21.78
C GLU A 357 22.76 4.26 21.47
N ARG A 358 22.42 4.54 20.21
CA ARG A 358 21.03 4.62 19.75
C ARG A 358 20.47 3.26 19.34
N LEU A 359 21.34 2.38 18.84
CA LEU A 359 20.95 1.09 18.28
C LEU A 359 21.04 -0.05 19.29
N PHE A 360 21.91 0.04 20.29
CA PHE A 360 22.21 -1.02 21.24
C PHE A 360 21.85 -0.62 22.67
N GLN A 361 21.32 -1.59 23.41
CA GLN A 361 21.08 -1.51 24.85
C GLN A 361 21.95 -2.57 25.52
N ARG A 362 22.96 -2.13 26.29
CA ARG A 362 23.90 -3.03 27.00
C ARG A 362 24.56 -4.06 26.06
N GLY A 363 25.03 -3.62 24.89
CA GLY A 363 25.67 -4.49 23.89
C GLY A 363 24.69 -5.32 23.03
N VAL A 364 23.38 -5.18 23.22
CA VAL A 364 22.36 -5.91 22.44
C VAL A 364 21.54 -4.97 21.56
N ASN A 365 21.49 -5.25 20.26
CA ASN A 365 20.56 -4.63 19.33
C ASN A 365 19.27 -5.46 19.27
N TRP A 366 18.17 -4.86 19.70
CA TRP A 366 16.84 -5.49 19.74
C TRP A 366 16.05 -5.11 18.50
N GLN A 367 15.66 -6.11 17.72
CA GLN A 367 14.89 -5.92 16.50
C GLN A 367 13.53 -6.59 16.60
N ARG A 368 12.51 -5.93 16.08
CA ARG A 368 11.16 -6.48 15.92
C ARG A 368 10.93 -6.79 14.45
N MET A 369 10.61 -8.04 14.11
CA MET A 369 10.37 -8.45 12.72
C MET A 369 8.99 -9.10 12.57
N THR A 370 8.11 -8.48 11.79
CA THR A 370 6.74 -8.98 11.60
C THR A 370 6.63 -9.89 10.39
N PHE A 371 6.07 -11.08 10.58
CA PHE A 371 5.75 -12.04 9.51
C PHE A 371 4.27 -12.40 9.57
N TYR A 372 3.63 -12.48 8.41
CA TYR A 372 2.18 -12.64 8.31
C TYR A 372 1.79 -14.03 7.82
N ASP A 373 0.54 -14.42 8.10
CA ASP A 373 0.02 -15.76 7.79
C ASP A 373 -0.57 -15.88 6.38
N ASP A 374 0.11 -15.29 5.40
CA ASP A 374 -0.13 -15.54 3.99
C ASP A 374 0.95 -16.48 3.42
N ARG A 375 0.83 -16.83 2.14
CA ARG A 375 1.77 -17.76 1.47
C ARG A 375 3.21 -17.24 1.53
N ASP A 376 3.39 -15.95 1.29
CA ASP A 376 4.69 -15.30 1.15
C ASP A 376 5.33 -15.01 2.52
N GLY A 377 4.54 -14.63 3.51
CA GLY A 377 4.94 -14.45 4.90
C GLY A 377 5.39 -15.77 5.53
N ARG A 378 4.65 -16.86 5.34
CA ARG A 378 5.08 -18.22 5.76
C ARG A 378 6.37 -18.67 5.07
N ALA A 379 6.51 -18.40 3.77
CA ALA A 379 7.73 -18.73 3.04
C ALA A 379 8.93 -17.90 3.52
N SER A 380 8.73 -16.60 3.72
CA SER A 380 9.72 -15.65 4.23
C SER A 380 10.18 -16.00 5.64
N PHE A 381 9.25 -16.40 6.52
CA PHE A 381 9.57 -16.86 7.88
C PHE A 381 10.41 -18.14 7.87
N ARG A 382 10.04 -19.15 7.06
CA ARG A 382 10.84 -20.38 6.93
C ARG A 382 12.24 -20.08 6.44
N ALA A 383 12.38 -19.25 5.40
CA ALA A 383 13.67 -18.82 4.87
C ALA A 383 14.49 -18.08 5.93
N PHE A 384 13.87 -17.18 6.68
CA PHE A 384 14.49 -16.48 7.80
C PHE A 384 15.06 -17.46 8.85
N VAL A 385 14.25 -18.38 9.38
CA VAL A 385 14.71 -19.35 10.39
C VAL A 385 15.85 -20.21 9.87
N GLN A 386 15.73 -20.74 8.63
CA GLN A 386 16.77 -21.56 8.00
C GLN A 386 18.08 -20.78 7.86
N GLN A 387 18.01 -19.54 7.38
CA GLN A 387 19.17 -18.67 7.21
C GLN A 387 19.85 -18.36 8.55
N ARG A 388 19.07 -18.03 9.59
CA ARG A 388 19.62 -17.71 10.92
C ARG A 388 20.32 -18.92 11.54
N ARG A 389 19.74 -20.13 11.43
CA ARG A 389 20.40 -21.37 11.86
C ARG A 389 21.71 -21.61 11.12
N ALA A 390 21.75 -21.40 9.79
CA ALA A 390 22.96 -21.55 9.00
C ALA A 390 24.08 -20.56 9.40
N LEU A 391 23.73 -19.41 9.95
CA LEU A 391 24.66 -18.42 10.51
C LEU A 391 25.05 -18.70 11.97
N GLY A 392 24.61 -19.82 12.55
CA GLY A 392 24.89 -20.20 13.94
C GLY A 392 24.10 -19.42 14.99
N TRP A 393 22.96 -18.82 14.62
CA TRP A 393 22.12 -18.10 15.58
C TRP A 393 21.31 -19.06 16.44
N ALA A 394 21.17 -18.74 17.71
CA ALA A 394 20.30 -19.46 18.63
C ALA A 394 18.83 -19.07 18.37
N ILE A 395 17.97 -20.05 18.18
CA ILE A 395 16.53 -19.85 17.96
C ILE A 395 15.78 -20.44 19.15
N ASN A 396 15.04 -19.62 19.89
CA ASN A 396 14.15 -20.07 20.95
C ASN A 396 12.70 -19.77 20.57
N ASP A 397 11.83 -20.77 20.73
CA ASP A 397 10.39 -20.66 20.48
C ASP A 397 9.65 -20.44 21.80
N HIS A 398 8.75 -19.47 21.81
CA HIS A 398 7.98 -19.06 23.00
C HIS A 398 6.48 -19.32 22.83
N GLY A 399 6.07 -20.08 21.83
CA GLY A 399 4.65 -20.42 21.62
C GLY A 399 3.84 -19.24 21.09
N GLY A 400 4.24 -18.72 19.92
CA GLY A 400 3.54 -17.63 19.23
C GLY A 400 4.50 -16.62 18.58
N PHE A 401 5.72 -16.57 19.09
CA PHE A 401 6.84 -15.82 18.54
C PHE A 401 8.15 -16.56 18.81
N ILE A 402 9.21 -16.19 18.10
CA ILE A 402 10.57 -16.69 18.33
C ILE A 402 11.53 -15.56 18.66
N THR A 403 12.58 -15.89 19.40
CA THR A 403 13.77 -15.04 19.52
C THR A 403 14.91 -15.69 18.75
N ALA A 404 15.48 -14.98 17.77
CA ALA A 404 16.67 -15.37 17.03
C ALA A 404 17.85 -14.49 17.46
N ALA A 405 18.85 -15.09 18.08
CA ALA A 405 19.96 -14.36 18.69
C ALA A 405 21.30 -14.72 18.06
N SER A 406 22.02 -13.73 17.54
CA SER A 406 23.31 -13.92 16.87
C SER A 406 24.38 -14.42 17.85
N PRO A 407 25.47 -15.03 17.35
CA PRO A 407 26.72 -15.09 18.10
C PRO A 407 27.17 -13.68 18.48
N GLU A 408 27.80 -13.56 19.65
CA GLU A 408 28.43 -12.30 20.05
C GLU A 408 29.68 -12.04 19.19
N ARG A 409 29.85 -10.79 18.76
CA ARG A 409 31.06 -10.33 18.09
C ARG A 409 31.49 -9.00 18.70
N ARG A 410 32.69 -8.97 19.30
CA ARG A 410 33.28 -7.75 19.90
C ARG A 410 32.32 -7.07 20.90
N GLY A 411 31.71 -7.84 21.81
CA GLY A 411 30.76 -7.33 22.81
C GLY A 411 29.39 -6.95 22.26
N ARG A 412 29.11 -7.22 20.97
CA ARG A 412 27.84 -6.89 20.32
C ARG A 412 27.07 -8.13 19.91
N ARG A 413 25.76 -8.08 20.10
CA ARG A 413 24.83 -9.14 19.72
C ARG A 413 23.56 -8.54 19.11
N ILE A 414 22.96 -9.24 18.16
CA ILE A 414 21.62 -8.94 17.65
C ILE A 414 20.64 -9.96 18.22
N VAL A 415 19.48 -9.49 18.68
CA VAL A 415 18.33 -10.33 19.00
C VAL A 415 17.13 -9.85 18.20
N ILE A 416 16.65 -10.72 17.31
CA ILE A 416 15.45 -10.50 16.51
C ILE A 416 14.29 -11.22 17.17
N ILE A 417 13.23 -10.49 17.46
CA ILE A 417 11.98 -11.01 17.99
C ILE A 417 10.99 -11.02 16.84
N ALA A 418 10.61 -12.24 16.42
CA ALA A 418 9.85 -12.46 15.20
C ALA A 418 8.54 -13.19 15.46
N ASP A 419 7.47 -12.75 14.80
CA ASP A 419 6.19 -13.46 14.83
C ASP A 419 6.32 -14.83 14.19
N VAL A 420 5.59 -15.81 14.73
CA VAL A 420 5.36 -17.08 14.06
C VAL A 420 4.05 -16.97 13.26
N PRO A 421 4.09 -17.05 11.92
CA PRO A 421 2.88 -17.05 11.09
C PRO A 421 1.86 -18.09 11.57
N GLY A 422 0.59 -17.68 11.68
CA GLY A 422 -0.52 -18.50 12.17
C GLY A 422 -0.84 -18.31 13.66
N SER A 423 -0.04 -17.52 14.39
CA SER A 423 -0.27 -17.27 15.83
C SER A 423 -1.22 -16.11 16.12
N GLY A 424 -1.56 -15.31 15.09
CA GLY A 424 -2.49 -14.19 15.17
C GLY A 424 -2.13 -13.14 16.24
N GLU A 425 -3.13 -12.36 16.66
CA GLU A 425 -2.95 -11.34 17.70
C GLU A 425 -2.59 -11.93 19.07
N ALA A 426 -2.97 -13.18 19.36
CA ALA A 426 -2.57 -13.84 20.60
C ALA A 426 -1.04 -13.98 20.70
N GLY A 427 -0.38 -14.41 19.61
CA GLY A 427 1.09 -14.48 19.55
C GLY A 427 1.74 -13.10 19.69
N ARG A 428 1.17 -12.08 19.05
CA ARG A 428 1.68 -10.70 19.12
C ARG A 428 1.49 -10.09 20.51
N ALA A 429 0.38 -10.36 21.18
CA ALA A 429 0.15 -9.95 22.56
C ALA A 429 1.12 -10.62 23.53
N ALA A 430 1.38 -11.93 23.36
CA ALA A 430 2.38 -12.64 24.15
C ALA A 430 3.79 -12.07 23.96
N LEU A 431 4.16 -11.72 22.73
CA LEU A 431 5.41 -11.03 22.40
C LEU A 431 5.53 -9.68 23.11
N ARG A 432 4.49 -8.84 23.05
CA ARG A 432 4.48 -7.52 23.72
C ARG A 432 4.63 -7.67 25.24
N ALA A 433 3.91 -8.60 25.85
CA ALA A 433 4.05 -8.90 27.28
C ALA A 433 5.48 -9.37 27.63
N TRP A 434 6.10 -10.17 26.77
CA TRP A 434 7.48 -10.61 26.96
C TRP A 434 8.48 -9.44 26.90
N LEU A 435 8.32 -8.52 25.95
CA LEU A 435 9.14 -7.30 25.83
C LEU A 435 9.06 -6.45 27.10
N GLU A 436 7.84 -6.20 27.59
CA GLU A 436 7.57 -5.42 28.79
C GLU A 436 8.19 -6.07 30.03
N GLN A 437 8.01 -7.37 30.21
CA GLN A 437 8.58 -8.12 31.35
C GLN A 437 10.11 -8.07 31.39
N HIS A 438 10.76 -8.00 30.23
CA HIS A 438 12.23 -7.93 30.13
C HIS A 438 12.75 -6.49 30.13
N GLY A 439 11.88 -5.49 30.10
CA GLY A 439 12.25 -4.08 30.05
C GLY A 439 13.06 -3.71 28.80
N VAL A 440 12.78 -4.37 27.67
CA VAL A 440 13.52 -4.16 26.42
C VAL A 440 12.62 -3.51 25.38
N SER A 441 13.15 -2.50 24.68
CA SER A 441 12.44 -1.82 23.60
C SER A 441 13.19 -2.02 22.28
N PRO A 442 12.56 -2.60 21.25
CA PRO A 442 13.16 -2.70 19.92
C PRO A 442 13.58 -1.33 19.39
N THR A 443 14.82 -1.25 18.90
CA THR A 443 15.38 -0.04 18.25
C THR A 443 15.25 -0.13 16.73
N ILE A 444 15.04 -1.32 16.18
CA ILE A 444 14.77 -1.55 14.76
C ILE A 444 13.45 -2.30 14.61
N VAL A 445 12.55 -1.78 13.76
CA VAL A 445 11.29 -2.45 13.39
C VAL A 445 11.34 -2.80 11.91
N VAL A 446 10.98 -4.04 11.56
CA VAL A 446 11.05 -4.57 10.21
C VAL A 446 9.72 -5.18 9.82
N HIS A 447 9.11 -4.66 8.76
CA HIS A 447 7.93 -5.23 8.13
C HIS A 447 8.32 -6.26 7.06
N ARG A 448 7.92 -7.52 7.23
CA ARG A 448 8.13 -8.61 6.25
C ARG A 448 6.81 -9.17 5.75
N GLY A 449 5.97 -8.29 5.20
CA GLY A 449 4.68 -8.63 4.60
C GLY A 449 4.36 -7.79 3.38
N HIS A 450 3.14 -7.97 2.88
CA HIS A 450 2.52 -7.13 1.88
C HIS A 450 2.03 -5.80 2.50
N SER A 451 1.81 -4.78 1.67
CA SER A 451 1.38 -3.44 2.11
C SER A 451 0.11 -3.41 2.97
N TYR A 452 -0.79 -4.39 2.81
CA TYR A 452 -2.01 -4.48 3.61
C TYR A 452 -1.81 -4.85 5.06
N HIS A 453 -0.67 -5.41 5.37
CA HIS A 453 -0.33 -5.80 6.71
C HIS A 453 0.33 -4.67 7.51
N GLU A 454 0.61 -3.52 6.87
CA GLU A 454 1.39 -2.43 7.45
C GLU A 454 0.77 -1.83 8.70
N ASP A 455 -0.55 -1.68 8.76
CA ASP A 455 -1.25 -1.15 9.96
C ASP A 455 -1.00 -2.03 11.18
N GLY A 456 -0.89 -3.35 10.97
CA GLY A 456 -0.43 -4.27 12.00
C GLY A 456 0.97 -3.88 12.51
N THR A 457 1.94 -3.66 11.62
CA THR A 457 3.32 -3.31 12.05
C THR A 457 3.43 -1.91 12.64
N MET A 458 2.55 -0.96 12.26
CA MET A 458 2.56 0.40 12.82
C MET A 458 2.46 0.39 14.35
N THR A 459 1.72 -0.54 14.94
CA THR A 459 1.59 -0.65 16.41
C THR A 459 2.87 -1.10 17.13
N GLU A 460 3.86 -1.60 16.40
CA GLU A 460 5.15 -2.05 16.91
C GLU A 460 6.21 -0.94 16.92
N ILE A 461 5.91 0.22 16.33
CA ILE A 461 6.81 1.37 16.29
C ILE A 461 6.68 2.16 17.60
N ALA A 462 7.80 2.53 18.21
CA ALA A 462 7.81 3.32 19.42
C ALA A 462 8.61 4.61 19.21
N ALA A 463 8.44 5.61 20.08
CA ALA A 463 9.20 6.84 20.00
C ALA A 463 10.74 6.62 20.01
N ALA A 464 11.20 5.56 20.69
CA ALA A 464 12.60 5.17 20.74
C ALA A 464 13.10 4.39 19.51
N THR A 465 12.22 4.03 18.58
CA THR A 465 12.61 3.30 17.36
C THR A 465 13.56 4.16 16.53
N ALA A 466 14.75 3.62 16.25
CA ALA A 466 15.80 4.30 15.52
C ALA A 466 15.71 4.08 14.01
N LEU A 467 15.30 2.87 13.60
CA LEU A 467 15.16 2.48 12.20
C LEU A 467 13.87 1.69 11.99
N VAL A 468 13.11 2.05 10.95
CA VAL A 468 11.98 1.27 10.44
C VAL A 468 12.30 0.83 9.03
N PHE A 469 12.16 -0.47 8.74
CA PHE A 469 12.27 -1.02 7.40
C PHE A 469 10.92 -1.53 6.91
N TRP A 470 10.33 -0.80 5.97
CA TRP A 470 9.14 -1.23 5.23
C TRP A 470 9.55 -2.06 4.01
N GLY A 471 9.62 -3.38 4.18
CA GLY A 471 9.94 -4.34 3.12
C GLY A 471 8.77 -4.65 2.17
N SER A 472 7.61 -4.07 2.40
CA SER A 472 6.40 -4.14 1.55
C SER A 472 6.55 -3.25 0.32
N CYS A 473 5.75 -3.53 -0.71
CA CYS A 473 5.56 -2.61 -1.83
C CYS A 473 4.99 -1.28 -1.33
N GLY A 474 5.60 -0.14 -1.68
CA GLY A 474 4.99 1.16 -1.41
C GLY A 474 5.07 1.62 0.03
N GLY A 475 5.88 0.98 0.88
CA GLY A 475 6.09 1.42 2.26
C GLY A 475 6.48 2.90 2.42
N HIS A 476 6.84 3.57 1.32
CA HIS A 476 7.05 5.01 1.30
C HIS A 476 5.80 5.83 1.73
N VAL A 477 4.59 5.31 1.54
CA VAL A 477 3.36 5.99 1.97
C VAL A 477 3.24 6.07 3.50
N ARG A 478 3.94 5.18 4.23
CA ARG A 478 3.94 5.13 5.70
C ARG A 478 4.93 6.08 6.35
N LEU A 479 5.70 6.85 5.58
CA LEU A 479 6.71 7.75 6.13
C LEU A 479 6.12 8.79 7.10
N GLY A 480 5.00 9.42 6.72
CA GLY A 480 4.35 10.43 7.55
C GLY A 480 3.95 9.86 8.91
N ALA A 481 3.13 8.81 8.89
CA ALA A 481 2.66 8.11 10.09
C ALA A 481 3.83 7.56 10.94
N THR A 482 4.86 6.99 10.30
CA THR A 482 6.06 6.50 11.01
C THR A 482 6.75 7.63 11.77
N LEU A 483 6.96 8.78 11.11
CA LEU A 483 7.65 9.92 11.73
C LEU A 483 6.77 10.64 12.75
N GLU A 484 5.45 10.56 12.68
CA GLU A 484 4.56 11.05 13.75
C GLU A 484 4.74 10.24 15.03
N GLN A 485 4.85 8.91 14.91
CA GLN A 485 5.04 8.00 16.04
C GLN A 485 6.49 7.96 16.55
N ALA A 486 7.46 8.07 15.65
CA ALA A 486 8.90 8.06 15.95
C ALA A 486 9.63 9.18 15.20
N PRO A 487 9.62 10.42 15.71
CA PRO A 487 10.15 11.61 15.01
C PRO A 487 11.59 11.52 14.56
N ASP A 488 12.42 10.78 15.29
CA ASP A 488 13.83 10.61 14.97
C ASP A 488 14.10 9.37 14.12
N ALA A 489 13.13 8.46 13.92
CA ALA A 489 13.34 7.21 13.20
C ALA A 489 13.78 7.44 11.75
N GLN A 490 14.81 6.73 11.32
CA GLN A 490 15.13 6.65 9.90
C GLN A 490 14.24 5.59 9.25
N VAL A 491 13.66 5.91 8.09
CA VAL A 491 12.73 5.02 7.40
C VAL A 491 13.35 4.54 6.09
N LEU A 492 13.65 3.25 6.03
CA LEU A 492 14.04 2.54 4.82
C LEU A 492 12.77 1.96 4.22
N ALA A 493 12.43 2.33 2.98
CA ALA A 493 11.20 1.89 2.36
C ALA A 493 11.39 1.60 0.86
N THR A 494 10.48 0.81 0.31
CA THR A 494 10.37 0.64 -1.14
C THR A 494 9.40 1.67 -1.72
N GLN A 495 9.73 2.19 -2.92
CA GLN A 495 8.81 3.07 -3.64
C GLN A 495 7.71 2.27 -4.34
N ASN A 496 8.10 1.22 -5.08
CA ASN A 496 7.17 0.48 -5.94
C ASN A 496 7.07 -1.01 -5.60
N MET A 497 8.21 -1.64 -5.36
CA MET A 497 8.30 -3.09 -5.39
C MET A 497 9.16 -3.60 -4.25
N GLY A 498 8.50 -4.23 -3.27
CA GLY A 498 9.13 -5.06 -2.24
C GLY A 498 9.38 -6.46 -2.79
N ILE A 499 10.62 -6.94 -2.65
CA ILE A 499 11.02 -8.27 -3.13
C ILE A 499 11.70 -9.00 -2.00
N SER A 500 11.17 -10.16 -1.62
CA SER A 500 11.64 -10.92 -0.46
C SER A 500 13.14 -11.23 -0.53
N THR A 501 13.69 -11.55 -1.70
CA THR A 501 15.14 -11.83 -1.86
C THR A 501 16.00 -10.58 -1.65
N VAL A 502 15.58 -9.43 -2.18
CA VAL A 502 16.27 -8.15 -1.99
C VAL A 502 16.19 -7.69 -0.54
N ASN A 503 14.99 -7.76 0.07
CA ASN A 503 14.77 -7.48 1.49
C ASN A 503 15.71 -8.30 2.39
N GLN A 504 15.80 -9.61 2.14
CA GLN A 504 16.66 -10.52 2.90
C GLN A 504 18.14 -10.16 2.75
N ALA A 505 18.59 -9.88 1.52
CA ALA A 505 19.97 -9.52 1.27
C ALA A 505 20.34 -8.20 1.95
N LEU A 506 19.47 -7.19 1.86
CA LEU A 506 19.70 -5.87 2.47
C LEU A 506 19.72 -5.94 4.00
N LEU A 507 18.77 -6.68 4.60
CA LEU A 507 18.76 -6.91 6.05
C LEU A 507 20.03 -7.60 6.54
N ARG A 508 20.50 -8.63 5.82
CA ARG A 508 21.74 -9.31 6.17
C ARG A 508 22.94 -8.36 6.14
N ILE A 509 23.01 -7.46 5.16
CA ILE A 509 24.08 -6.46 5.07
C ILE A 509 24.00 -5.50 6.27
N ILE A 510 22.81 -5.02 6.61
CA ILE A 510 22.61 -4.15 7.78
C ILE A 510 23.02 -4.87 9.07
N GLU A 511 22.58 -6.11 9.27
CA GLU A 511 22.92 -6.92 10.45
C GLU A 511 24.43 -7.18 10.57
N GLU A 512 25.12 -7.45 9.45
CA GLU A 512 26.58 -7.63 9.46
C GLU A 512 27.31 -6.32 9.80
N ARG A 513 26.82 -5.17 9.33
CA ARG A 513 27.35 -3.86 9.69
C ARG A 513 27.14 -3.55 11.17
N LEU A 514 25.96 -3.82 11.71
CA LEU A 514 25.67 -3.72 13.14
C LEU A 514 26.63 -4.59 13.99
N LEU A 515 26.84 -5.85 13.60
CA LEU A 515 27.77 -6.75 14.29
C LEU A 515 29.25 -6.38 14.10
N THR A 516 29.61 -5.62 13.06
CA THR A 516 31.01 -5.24 12.78
C THR A 516 31.39 -3.87 13.35
N SER A 517 30.58 -2.84 13.13
CA SER A 517 30.85 -1.45 13.55
C SER A 517 29.94 -0.89 14.64
N GLY A 518 28.82 -1.56 14.98
CA GLY A 518 27.85 -1.05 15.95
C GLY A 518 26.96 0.08 15.41
N THR A 519 27.17 0.46 14.15
CA THR A 519 26.55 1.64 13.52
C THR A 519 25.99 1.30 12.15
N ILE A 520 25.11 2.16 11.64
CA ILE A 520 24.63 2.10 10.25
C ILE A 520 25.06 3.38 9.53
N ASP A 521 26.02 3.22 8.61
CA ASP A 521 26.35 4.23 7.59
C ASP A 521 25.71 3.81 6.27
N TRP A 522 24.73 4.60 5.80
CA TRP A 522 24.01 4.29 4.57
C TRP A 522 24.87 4.30 3.32
N ALA A 523 25.92 5.13 3.24
CA ALA A 523 26.81 5.11 2.08
C ALA A 523 27.54 3.76 1.98
N VAL A 524 28.01 3.25 3.12
CA VAL A 524 28.69 1.95 3.21
C VAL A 524 27.71 0.80 2.97
N VAL A 525 26.53 0.81 3.63
CA VAL A 525 25.48 -0.20 3.42
C VAL A 525 25.05 -0.27 1.96
N TRP A 526 24.87 0.88 1.30
CA TRP A 526 24.46 0.90 -0.10
C TRP A 526 25.56 0.42 -1.05
N ALA A 527 26.82 0.76 -0.78
CA ALA A 527 27.95 0.27 -1.58
C ALA A 527 28.03 -1.27 -1.52
N ASP A 528 27.89 -1.86 -0.33
CA ASP A 528 27.81 -3.31 -0.16
C ASP A 528 26.61 -3.91 -0.88
N ALA A 529 25.44 -3.28 -0.74
CA ALA A 529 24.20 -3.74 -1.37
C ALA A 529 24.33 -3.74 -2.90
N GLN A 530 24.92 -2.70 -3.49
CA GLN A 530 25.19 -2.65 -4.93
C GLN A 530 26.19 -3.72 -5.40
N ALA A 531 27.17 -4.06 -4.56
CA ALA A 531 28.13 -5.12 -4.86
C ALA A 531 27.53 -6.53 -4.76
N GLN A 532 26.56 -6.75 -3.87
CA GLN A 532 26.04 -8.08 -3.53
C GLN A 532 24.64 -8.38 -4.08
N ILE A 533 23.84 -7.36 -4.37
CA ILE A 533 22.45 -7.49 -4.86
C ILE A 533 22.42 -7.16 -6.35
N HIS A 534 22.52 -8.21 -7.18
CA HIS A 534 22.47 -8.06 -8.65
C HIS A 534 21.05 -7.98 -9.21
N ASP A 535 20.03 -8.12 -8.36
CA ASP A 535 18.64 -7.96 -8.75
C ASP A 535 18.33 -6.49 -9.09
N ARG A 536 17.97 -6.23 -10.34
CA ARG A 536 17.66 -4.87 -10.83
C ARG A 536 16.55 -4.20 -10.02
N ARG A 537 15.66 -4.97 -9.38
CA ARG A 537 14.57 -4.47 -8.54
C ARG A 537 15.05 -3.81 -7.26
N PHE A 538 16.33 -3.98 -6.88
CA PHE A 538 16.95 -3.19 -5.81
C PHE A 538 16.87 -1.67 -6.08
N GLY A 539 16.77 -1.26 -7.35
CA GLY A 539 16.55 0.15 -7.72
C GLY A 539 15.25 0.76 -7.18
N ALA A 540 14.29 -0.04 -6.71
CA ALA A 540 13.05 0.42 -6.08
C ALA A 540 13.20 0.79 -4.59
N TYR A 541 14.38 0.55 -3.99
CA TYR A 541 14.65 0.87 -2.58
C TYR A 541 15.30 2.25 -2.49
N LYS A 542 14.90 3.03 -1.49
CA LYS A 542 15.50 4.32 -1.18
C LYS A 542 16.15 4.29 0.18
N ARG A 543 17.45 4.57 0.22
CA ARG A 543 18.15 4.77 1.50
C ARG A 543 17.56 5.98 2.22
N PRO A 544 17.37 5.94 3.55
CA PRO A 544 16.68 6.99 4.29
C PRO A 544 17.28 8.39 4.14
N ASP A 545 18.59 8.48 3.98
CA ASP A 545 19.35 9.72 3.77
C ASP A 545 19.32 10.22 2.32
N GLN A 546 18.60 9.55 1.42
CA GLN A 546 18.34 9.99 0.05
C GLN A 546 16.85 9.93 -0.33
N ASP A 547 15.94 9.58 0.58
CA ASP A 547 14.50 9.58 0.30
C ASP A 547 13.94 11.01 0.38
N SER A 548 13.27 11.47 -0.68
CA SER A 548 12.81 12.86 -0.79
C SER A 548 11.76 13.21 0.23
N THR A 549 10.78 12.33 0.37
CA THR A 549 9.66 12.55 1.26
C THR A 549 10.13 12.51 2.71
N ASN A 550 11.05 11.60 3.05
CA ASN A 550 11.67 11.55 4.38
C ASN A 550 12.40 12.85 4.73
N LEU A 551 13.30 13.27 3.84
CA LEU A 551 14.09 14.47 4.04
C LEU A 551 13.22 15.74 4.03
N ALA A 552 12.18 15.78 3.19
CA ALA A 552 11.22 16.88 3.16
C ALA A 552 10.41 16.97 4.46
N LEU A 553 9.88 15.85 4.97
CA LEU A 553 9.15 15.81 6.24
C LEU A 553 10.00 16.33 7.41
N ARG A 554 11.27 15.96 7.45
CA ARG A 554 12.23 16.45 8.45
C ARG A 554 12.55 17.92 8.29
N GLY A 555 12.86 18.36 7.06
CA GLY A 555 13.14 19.76 6.76
C GLY A 555 11.97 20.67 7.11
N TRP A 556 10.75 20.22 6.81
CA TRP A 556 9.51 20.94 7.11
C TRP A 556 9.28 21.12 8.62
N ARG A 557 9.43 20.05 9.41
CA ARG A 557 9.31 20.14 10.88
C ARG A 557 10.28 21.15 11.47
N MET A 558 11.52 21.17 10.99
CA MET A 558 12.49 22.13 11.50
C MET A 558 12.21 23.58 11.09
N GLN A 559 11.62 23.79 9.90
CA GLN A 559 11.14 25.11 9.54
C GLN A 559 9.98 25.56 10.44
N ALA A 560 9.03 24.66 10.72
CA ALA A 560 7.92 24.93 11.64
C ALA A 560 8.42 25.22 13.08
N ASP A 561 9.37 24.44 13.58
CA ASP A 561 9.98 24.64 14.91
C ASP A 561 10.75 25.96 15.00
N ARG A 562 11.41 26.39 13.92
CA ARG A 562 12.09 27.70 13.85
C ARG A 562 11.09 28.84 13.92
N VAL A 563 9.94 28.73 13.27
CA VAL A 563 8.86 29.73 13.32
C VAL A 563 8.22 29.77 14.71
N ALA A 564 8.02 28.61 15.36
CA ALA A 564 7.44 28.54 16.70
C ALA A 564 8.35 29.08 17.82
N LYS A 565 9.68 29.08 17.60
CA LYS A 565 10.69 29.56 18.56
C LYS A 565 11.07 31.04 18.38
N LEU A 566 10.50 31.75 17.42
CA LEU A 566 10.66 33.20 17.32
C LEU A 566 9.87 33.88 18.45
N PRO A 567 10.47 34.85 19.18
CA PRO A 567 9.70 35.63 20.15
C PRO A 567 8.53 36.29 19.41
N ARG A 568 7.32 36.10 19.94
CA ARG A 568 6.15 36.83 19.46
C ARG A 568 6.37 38.28 19.86
N ASN A 569 6.75 39.12 18.89
CA ASN A 569 6.83 40.56 19.07
C ASN A 569 5.43 41.15 19.30
#